data_AF-A0A7K2NWX6-F1
#
_entry.id   AF-A0A7K2NWX6-F1
#
_cell.length_a   1.000
_cell.length_b   1.000
_cell.length_c   1.000
_cell.angle_alpha   90.00
_cell.angle_beta   90.00
_cell.angle_gamma   90.00
#
_symmetry.space_group_name_H-M   'P 1'
#
loop_
_entity.id
_entity.type
_entity.pdbx_description
1 polymer ?
#
loop_
_entity_poly.entity_id
_entity_poly.type
_entity_poly.pdbx_seq_one_letter_code
_entity_poly.pdbx_strand_id
1 'polypeptide(L)'
;MPLWPVYTGAPAPHDGITRLPPPPPWRAFDGGPVLDPPDADGDTAAASPDRAHRAATYQATEDTVQMVNAALYLRRPLLVTGPPGTGKSSLAYAVARELRLGPVLRWNITSRSTLGDGLYTYDPLSRLYAARHTTQPPDAPAAATGVEDHLRLGPLGTALLPYARPRALLIDEIDKSDLDLPNDLLHVLEEGQYEIP
;
A
#
# COMPACT_ATOMS: atom_id res chain seq x y z
N MET A 1 22.53 -2.20 20.31
CA MET A 1 21.56 -3.19 20.80
C MET A 1 21.29 -4.18 19.67
N PRO A 2 21.27 -5.50 19.91
CA PRO A 2 20.85 -6.42 18.86
C PRO A 2 19.41 -6.07 18.47
N LEU A 3 19.20 -5.76 17.19
CA LEU A 3 17.87 -5.50 16.65
C LEU A 3 17.11 -6.82 16.70
N TRP A 4 16.19 -6.96 17.66
CA TRP A 4 15.33 -8.14 17.72
C TRP A 4 14.50 -8.21 16.43
N PRO A 5 14.33 -9.39 15.82
CA PRO A 5 13.53 -9.52 14.61
C PRO A 5 12.08 -9.07 14.87
N VAL A 6 11.64 -8.06 14.13
CA VAL A 6 10.24 -7.59 14.10
C VAL A 6 9.39 -8.63 13.39
N TYR A 7 9.83 -9.09 12.22
CA TYR A 7 9.26 -10.24 11.51
C TYR A 7 10.06 -11.49 11.87
N THR A 8 9.41 -12.59 12.21
CA THR A 8 10.03 -13.84 12.65
C THR A 8 9.76 -15.02 11.71
N GLY A 9 8.81 -14.89 10.78
CA GLY A 9 8.36 -15.99 9.94
C GLY A 9 7.42 -16.95 10.67
N ALA A 10 6.98 -16.58 11.88
CA ALA A 10 6.09 -17.39 12.69
C ALA A 10 4.63 -17.27 12.22
N PRO A 11 3.83 -18.34 12.35
CA PRO A 11 2.45 -18.33 11.88
C PRO A 11 1.51 -17.47 12.75
N ALA A 12 1.94 -17.00 13.92
CA ALA A 12 1.12 -16.28 14.89
C ALA A 12 1.20 -14.75 14.69
N PRO A 13 0.09 -14.06 14.40
CA PRO A 13 0.07 -12.60 14.29
C PRO A 13 0.39 -11.89 15.60
N HIS A 14 1.23 -10.87 15.55
CA HIS A 14 1.65 -10.08 16.70
C HIS A 14 1.87 -8.60 16.37
N ASP A 15 1.99 -7.78 17.41
CA ASP A 15 2.13 -6.32 17.28
C ASP A 15 3.59 -5.86 17.17
N GLY A 16 4.50 -6.76 16.79
CA GLY A 16 5.93 -6.50 16.73
C GLY A 16 6.34 -5.27 15.91
N ILE A 17 5.52 -4.84 14.96
CA ILE A 17 5.72 -3.63 14.15
C ILE A 17 5.84 -2.35 14.97
N THR A 18 5.21 -2.28 16.15
CA THR A 18 5.26 -1.10 17.05
C THR A 18 6.63 -0.89 17.69
N ARG A 19 7.52 -1.89 17.59
CA ARG A 19 8.90 -1.83 18.10
C ARG A 19 9.86 -1.17 17.13
N LEU A 20 9.44 -0.89 15.89
CA LEU A 20 10.30 -0.20 14.94
C LEU A 20 10.62 1.21 15.44
N PRO A 21 11.84 1.71 15.16
CA PRO A 21 12.16 3.10 15.45
C PRO A 21 11.24 4.05 14.67
N PRO A 22 11.13 5.31 15.11
CA PRO A 22 10.40 6.34 14.37
C PRO A 22 10.80 6.35 12.89
N PRO A 23 9.86 6.52 11.97
CA PRO A 23 10.18 6.59 10.56
C PRO A 23 11.05 7.83 10.28
N PRO A 24 11.92 7.76 9.26
CA PRO A 24 12.58 8.95 8.74
C PRO A 24 11.55 9.89 8.09
N PRO A 25 11.89 11.17 7.85
CA PRO A 25 10.96 12.17 7.33
C PRO A 25 10.20 11.73 6.07
N TRP A 26 10.91 11.14 5.09
CA TRP A 26 10.34 10.64 3.82
C TRP A 26 9.46 9.39 3.95
N ARG A 27 9.19 8.93 5.18
CA ARG A 27 8.31 7.79 5.53
C ARG A 27 7.40 8.06 6.71
N ALA A 28 7.32 9.32 7.17
CA ALA A 28 6.50 9.68 8.31
C ALA A 28 5.01 9.67 7.98
N PHE A 29 4.64 10.10 6.76
CA PHE A 29 3.25 10.23 6.30
C PHE A 29 2.39 10.92 7.37
N ASP A 30 2.73 12.16 7.68
CA ASP A 30 2.21 12.94 8.81
C ASP A 30 0.93 13.73 8.47
N GLY A 31 0.25 13.36 7.38
CA GLY A 31 -1.09 13.86 7.05
C GLY A 31 -2.13 13.52 8.12
N GLY A 32 -3.28 14.19 8.07
CA GLY A 32 -4.39 13.94 8.99
C GLY A 32 -5.74 13.85 8.26
N PRO A 33 -6.74 13.15 8.82
CA PRO A 33 -6.68 12.38 10.07
C PRO A 33 -5.91 11.06 9.91
N VAL A 34 -5.35 10.55 11.03
CA VAL A 34 -4.70 9.23 11.05
C VAL A 34 -5.75 8.15 10.78
N LEU A 35 -5.43 7.23 9.88
CA LEU A 35 -6.34 6.15 9.46
C LEU A 35 -5.97 4.83 10.14
N ASP A 36 -6.95 4.08 10.59
CA ASP A 36 -6.72 2.69 10.99
C ASP A 36 -6.63 1.80 9.74
N PRO A 37 -5.69 0.82 9.70
CA PRO A 37 -5.70 -0.16 8.63
C PRO A 37 -7.02 -0.94 8.67
N PRO A 38 -7.68 -1.21 7.52
CA PRO A 38 -8.88 -2.02 7.51
C PRO A 38 -8.63 -3.39 8.14
N ASP A 39 -9.59 -3.84 8.93
CA ASP A 39 -9.59 -5.21 9.46
C ASP A 39 -9.59 -6.21 8.31
N ALA A 40 -9.07 -7.41 8.56
CA ALA A 40 -9.05 -8.48 7.56
C ALA A 40 -10.46 -8.83 7.04
N ASP A 41 -11.49 -8.66 7.86
CA ASP A 41 -12.89 -8.87 7.51
C ASP A 41 -13.56 -7.63 6.89
N GLY A 42 -12.94 -6.45 7.04
CA GLY A 42 -13.47 -5.17 6.57
C GLY A 42 -13.25 -4.91 5.08
N ASP A 43 -12.27 -5.57 4.47
CA ASP A 43 -11.98 -5.48 3.03
C ASP A 43 -11.96 -6.89 2.42
N THR A 44 -13.16 -7.48 2.29
CA THR A 44 -13.35 -8.81 1.69
C THR A 44 -12.88 -8.87 0.23
N ALA A 45 -12.83 -7.74 -0.48
CA ALA A 45 -12.27 -7.67 -1.83
C ALA A 45 -10.74 -7.83 -1.82
N ALA A 46 -10.04 -7.24 -0.83
CA ALA A 46 -8.61 -7.45 -0.62
C ALA A 46 -8.27 -8.76 0.09
N ALA A 47 -9.16 -9.30 0.92
CA ALA A 47 -9.00 -10.57 1.65
C ALA A 47 -9.56 -11.77 0.85
N SER A 48 -8.78 -12.31 -0.08
CA SER A 48 -9.12 -13.56 -0.76
C SER A 48 -8.79 -14.77 0.13
N PRO A 49 -9.67 -15.80 0.21
CA PRO A 49 -9.38 -17.04 0.94
C PRO A 49 -8.08 -17.72 0.51
N ASP A 50 -7.78 -17.70 -0.80
CA ASP A 50 -6.53 -18.22 -1.35
C ASP A 50 -5.30 -17.46 -0.82
N ARG A 51 -5.38 -16.12 -0.74
CA ARG A 51 -4.29 -15.29 -0.21
C ARG A 51 -4.08 -15.54 1.28
N ALA A 52 -5.16 -15.63 2.05
CA ALA A 52 -5.10 -15.95 3.46
C ALA A 52 -4.46 -17.34 3.70
N HIS A 53 -4.84 -18.32 2.87
CA HIS A 53 -4.24 -19.65 2.91
C HIS A 53 -2.75 -19.62 2.58
N ARG A 54 -2.36 -18.96 1.47
CA ARG A 54 -0.95 -18.80 1.08
C ARG A 54 -0.11 -18.09 2.13
N ALA A 55 -0.67 -17.10 2.82
CA ALA A 55 0.00 -16.41 3.92
C ALA A 55 0.22 -17.33 5.13
N ALA A 56 -0.74 -18.20 5.44
CA ALA A 56 -0.68 -19.11 6.58
C ALA A 56 0.26 -20.30 6.36
N THR A 57 0.44 -20.74 5.12
CA THR A 57 1.29 -21.88 4.75
C THR A 57 2.68 -21.49 4.28
N TYR A 58 2.96 -20.20 4.12
CA TYR A 58 4.28 -19.70 3.73
C TYR A 58 5.34 -20.06 4.79
N GLN A 59 6.46 -20.62 4.35
CA GLN A 59 7.61 -20.94 5.21
C GLN A 59 8.77 -20.02 4.83
N ALA A 60 9.07 -19.05 5.71
CA ALA A 60 10.18 -18.14 5.50
C ALA A 60 11.51 -18.84 5.84
N THR A 61 12.51 -18.68 4.97
CA THR A 61 13.89 -19.04 5.30
C THR A 61 14.51 -18.00 6.23
N GLU A 62 15.60 -18.35 6.92
CA GLU A 62 16.33 -17.40 7.76
C GLU A 62 16.78 -16.16 6.98
N ASP A 63 17.30 -16.35 5.76
CA ASP A 63 17.68 -15.24 4.87
C ASP A 63 16.49 -14.34 4.53
N THR A 64 15.31 -14.94 4.28
CA THR A 64 14.09 -14.18 4.01
C THR A 64 13.69 -13.34 5.22
N VAL A 65 13.75 -13.93 6.42
CA VAL A 65 13.48 -13.22 7.67
C VAL A 65 14.46 -12.04 7.84
N GLN A 66 15.75 -12.25 7.61
CA GLN A 66 16.75 -11.20 7.71
C GLN A 66 16.49 -10.06 6.71
N MET A 67 16.21 -10.38 5.44
CA MET A 67 15.95 -9.39 4.39
C MET A 67 14.69 -8.56 4.66
N VAL A 68 13.61 -9.18 5.14
CA VAL A 68 12.40 -8.47 5.55
C VAL A 68 12.68 -7.51 6.70
N ASN A 69 13.40 -7.97 7.73
CA ASN A 69 13.74 -7.11 8.86
C ASN A 69 14.64 -5.95 8.44
N ALA A 70 15.65 -6.20 7.59
CA ALA A 70 16.50 -5.15 7.04
C ALA A 70 15.66 -4.08 6.32
N ALA A 71 14.73 -4.49 5.45
CA ALA A 71 13.83 -3.57 4.75
C ALA A 71 12.94 -2.76 5.72
N LEU A 72 12.40 -3.41 6.76
CA LEU A 72 11.57 -2.74 7.78
C LEU A 72 12.37 -1.70 8.58
N TYR A 73 13.59 -2.03 9.01
CA TYR A 73 14.45 -1.10 9.77
C TYR A 73 14.98 0.04 8.89
N LEU A 74 15.34 -0.23 7.64
CA LEU A 74 15.83 0.79 6.69
C LEU A 74 14.70 1.64 6.10
N ARG A 75 13.45 1.22 6.26
CA ARG A 75 12.26 1.82 5.64
C ARG A 75 12.38 1.94 4.12
N ARG A 76 13.05 0.95 3.51
CA ARG A 76 13.30 0.84 2.07
C ARG A 76 12.48 -0.30 1.46
N PRO A 77 12.01 -0.17 0.21
CA PRO A 77 11.34 -1.25 -0.50
C PRO A 77 12.22 -2.50 -0.60
N LEU A 78 11.61 -3.68 -0.52
CA LEU A 78 12.27 -4.97 -0.70
C LEU A 78 11.95 -5.51 -2.10
N LEU A 79 12.97 -5.61 -2.96
CA LEU A 79 12.84 -6.27 -4.26
C LEU A 79 13.03 -7.78 -4.09
N VAL A 80 12.01 -8.56 -4.42
CA VAL A 80 12.03 -10.02 -4.31
C VAL A 80 12.13 -10.63 -5.70
N THR A 81 13.24 -11.32 -5.98
CA THR A 81 13.49 -11.97 -7.28
C THR A 81 13.52 -13.49 -7.14
N GLY A 82 13.35 -14.20 -8.25
CA GLY A 82 13.45 -15.66 -8.30
C GLY A 82 12.48 -16.31 -9.30
N PRO A 83 12.60 -17.62 -9.52
CA PRO A 83 11.76 -18.37 -10.46
C PRO A 83 10.25 -18.23 -10.21
N PRO A 84 9.40 -18.42 -11.22
CA PRO A 84 7.95 -18.49 -11.01
C PRO A 84 7.60 -19.60 -10.00
N GLY A 85 6.59 -19.35 -9.16
CA GLY A 85 6.12 -20.35 -8.19
C GLY A 85 6.89 -20.44 -6.87
N THR A 86 7.96 -19.66 -6.64
CA THR A 86 8.75 -19.70 -5.39
C THR A 86 8.11 -18.95 -4.21
N GLY A 87 6.86 -18.53 -4.32
CA GLY A 87 6.16 -17.84 -3.22
C GLY A 87 6.54 -16.38 -3.01
N LYS A 88 7.12 -15.70 -4.02
CA LYS A 88 7.47 -14.26 -3.94
C LYS A 88 6.30 -13.37 -3.48
N SER A 89 5.15 -13.49 -4.13
CA SER A 89 3.94 -12.75 -3.75
C SER A 89 3.39 -13.23 -2.39
N SER A 90 3.57 -14.51 -2.05
CA SER A 90 3.14 -15.09 -0.76
C SER A 90 3.85 -14.46 0.44
N LEU A 91 5.12 -14.05 0.27
CA LEU A 91 5.90 -13.37 1.31
C LEU A 91 5.20 -12.10 1.81
N ALA A 92 4.70 -11.25 0.90
CA ALA A 92 4.03 -10.01 1.28
C ALA A 92 2.79 -10.27 2.17
N TYR A 93 2.00 -11.30 1.84
CA TYR A 93 0.84 -11.68 2.65
C TYR A 93 1.24 -12.29 3.99
N ALA A 94 2.30 -13.10 4.03
CA ALA A 94 2.82 -13.66 5.28
C ALA A 94 3.31 -12.56 6.22
N VAL A 95 4.07 -11.58 5.73
CA VAL A 95 4.54 -10.42 6.50
C VAL A 95 3.37 -9.58 7.00
N ALA A 96 2.42 -9.23 6.13
CA ALA A 96 1.25 -8.42 6.52
C ALA A 96 0.38 -9.12 7.58
N ARG A 97 0.21 -10.45 7.46
CA ARG A 97 -0.52 -11.26 8.43
C ARG A 97 0.21 -11.32 9.77
N GLU A 98 1.49 -11.66 9.78
CA GLU A 98 2.28 -11.78 11.02
C GLU A 98 2.37 -10.44 11.76
N LEU A 99 2.52 -9.33 11.04
CA LEU A 99 2.67 -8.00 11.63
C LEU A 99 1.34 -7.25 11.82
N ARG A 100 0.19 -7.86 11.47
CA ARG A 100 -1.15 -7.26 11.50
C ARG A 100 -1.16 -5.88 10.81
N LEU A 101 -0.71 -5.83 9.56
CA LEU A 101 -0.68 -4.61 8.75
C LEU A 101 -2.00 -4.37 8.00
N GLY A 102 -2.98 -5.26 8.20
CA GLY A 102 -4.21 -5.34 7.43
C GLY A 102 -4.00 -5.97 6.05
N PRO A 103 -5.01 -5.91 5.17
CA PRO A 103 -4.94 -6.45 3.81
C PRO A 103 -3.82 -5.82 2.99
N VAL A 104 -3.12 -6.65 2.21
CA VAL A 104 -2.07 -6.19 1.29
C VAL A 104 -2.70 -5.45 0.12
N LEU A 105 -2.27 -4.21 -0.09
CA LEU A 105 -2.57 -3.44 -1.29
C LEU A 105 -1.80 -4.07 -2.45
N ARG A 106 -2.48 -4.33 -3.57
CA ARG A 106 -1.85 -5.00 -4.73
C ARG A 106 -1.94 -4.10 -5.94
N TRP A 107 -0.81 -3.97 -6.63
CA TRP A 107 -0.71 -3.36 -7.94
C TRP A 107 -0.04 -4.34 -8.90
N ASN A 108 -0.81 -4.90 -9.83
CA ASN A 108 -0.28 -5.80 -10.84
C ASN A 108 0.16 -4.98 -12.06
N ILE A 109 1.44 -5.01 -12.38
CA ILE A 109 2.00 -4.23 -13.47
C ILE A 109 1.78 -4.95 -14.80
N THR A 110 1.53 -4.15 -15.83
CA THR A 110 1.42 -4.56 -17.23
C THR A 110 2.23 -3.61 -18.09
N SER A 111 2.41 -3.93 -19.38
CA SER A 111 3.11 -3.06 -20.33
C SER A 111 2.43 -1.71 -20.58
N ARG A 112 1.21 -1.51 -20.06
CA ARG A 112 0.46 -0.24 -20.17
C ARG A 112 0.29 0.46 -18.82
N SER A 113 0.86 -0.10 -17.75
CA SER A 113 0.75 0.49 -16.42
C SER A 113 1.60 1.75 -16.33
N THR A 114 1.02 2.81 -15.80
CA THR A 114 1.64 4.13 -15.60
C THR A 114 1.70 4.46 -14.11
N LEU A 115 2.55 5.41 -13.71
CA LEU A 115 2.61 5.86 -12.31
C LEU A 115 1.22 6.33 -11.81
N GLY A 116 0.45 6.99 -12.67
CA GLY A 116 -0.91 7.45 -12.37
C GLY A 116 -1.84 6.34 -11.86
N ASP A 117 -1.78 5.15 -12.48
CA ASP A 117 -2.60 3.99 -12.06
C ASP A 117 -2.31 3.56 -10.61
N GLY A 118 -1.08 3.79 -10.14
CA GLY A 118 -0.66 3.53 -8.78
C GLY A 118 -1.07 4.62 -7.80
N LEU A 119 -1.06 5.88 -8.23
CA LEU A 119 -1.26 7.04 -7.36
C LEU A 119 -2.75 7.37 -7.19
N TYR A 120 -3.41 7.83 -8.24
CA TYR A 120 -4.81 8.23 -8.20
C TYR A 120 -5.40 8.31 -9.61
N THR A 121 -6.71 8.14 -9.69
CA THR A 121 -7.53 8.43 -10.87
C THR A 121 -8.51 9.53 -10.54
N TYR A 122 -8.63 10.50 -11.43
CA TYR A 122 -9.59 11.59 -11.34
C TYR A 122 -10.70 11.39 -12.36
N ASP A 123 -11.96 11.46 -11.92
CA ASP A 123 -13.13 11.37 -12.80
C ASP A 123 -13.76 12.76 -13.04
N PRO A 124 -13.34 13.47 -14.11
CA PRO A 124 -13.90 14.78 -14.43
C PRO A 124 -15.37 14.73 -14.85
N LEU A 125 -15.87 13.59 -15.33
CA LEU A 125 -17.27 13.46 -15.76
C LEU A 125 -18.18 13.42 -14.54
N SER A 126 -17.83 12.63 -13.53
CA SER A 126 -18.55 12.61 -12.25
C SER A 126 -18.64 14.01 -11.63
N ARG A 127 -17.55 14.81 -11.71
CA ARG A 127 -17.56 16.22 -11.27
C ARG A 127 -18.48 17.09 -12.09
N LEU A 128 -18.48 16.95 -13.42
CA LEU A 128 -19.36 17.70 -14.29
C LEU A 128 -20.84 17.37 -14.03
N TYR A 129 -21.18 16.10 -13.79
CA TYR A 129 -22.53 15.68 -13.43
C TYR A 129 -22.95 16.26 -12.07
N ALA A 130 -22.09 16.17 -11.05
CA ALA A 130 -22.35 16.78 -9.74
C ALA A 130 -22.60 18.30 -9.86
N ALA A 131 -21.79 19.00 -10.66
CA ALA A 131 -21.95 20.44 -10.91
C ALA A 131 -23.24 20.80 -11.68
N ARG A 132 -23.84 19.86 -12.44
CA ARG A 132 -25.12 20.08 -13.16
C ARG A 132 -26.36 19.71 -12.34
N HIS A 133 -26.23 18.78 -11.41
CA HIS A 133 -27.32 18.29 -10.57
C HIS A 133 -27.45 19.06 -9.23
N THR A 134 -26.56 19.99 -8.95
CA THR A 134 -26.70 21.02 -7.91
C THR A 134 -27.71 22.11 -8.31
N THR A 135 -28.93 21.70 -8.68
CA THR A 135 -30.10 22.60 -8.67
C THR A 135 -30.54 22.77 -7.21
N GLN A 136 -29.83 23.64 -6.51
CA GLN A 136 -30.10 23.98 -5.12
C GLN A 136 -31.22 25.04 -5.06
N PRO A 137 -32.23 24.93 -4.18
CA PRO A 137 -33.09 26.08 -3.86
C PRO A 137 -32.24 27.23 -3.32
N PRO A 138 -32.63 28.50 -3.56
CA PRO A 138 -31.78 29.68 -3.31
C PRO A 138 -31.30 29.85 -1.85
N ASP A 139 -31.94 29.17 -0.89
CA ASP A 139 -31.65 29.28 0.55
C ASP A 139 -30.93 28.06 1.17
N ALA A 140 -30.52 27.06 0.37
CA ALA A 140 -29.73 25.94 0.90
C ALA A 140 -28.22 26.19 0.72
N PRO A 141 -27.36 25.96 1.73
CA PRO A 141 -25.92 26.12 1.58
C PRO A 141 -25.43 25.18 0.48
N ALA A 142 -24.76 25.74 -0.53
CA ALA A 142 -24.23 24.97 -1.66
C ALA A 142 -23.44 23.78 -1.13
N ALA A 143 -23.87 22.57 -1.46
CA ALA A 143 -23.09 21.38 -1.18
C ALA A 143 -21.98 21.38 -2.24
N ALA A 144 -20.89 22.11 -1.97
CA ALA A 144 -19.75 22.14 -2.84
C ALA A 144 -19.15 20.73 -2.87
N THR A 145 -19.40 19.99 -3.96
CA THR A 145 -18.71 18.72 -4.21
C THR A 145 -17.26 19.07 -4.51
N GLY A 146 -16.36 18.72 -3.59
CA GLY A 146 -14.95 19.00 -3.73
C GLY A 146 -14.29 18.10 -4.76
N VAL A 147 -13.02 18.35 -5.07
CA VAL A 147 -12.26 17.51 -6.01
C VAL A 147 -12.09 16.09 -5.44
N GLU A 148 -12.05 15.98 -4.11
CA GLU A 148 -11.94 14.76 -3.34
C GLU A 148 -13.05 13.74 -3.63
N ASP A 149 -14.27 14.18 -3.91
CA ASP A 149 -15.42 13.31 -4.21
C ASP A 149 -15.27 12.57 -5.56
N HIS A 150 -14.33 13.03 -6.38
CA HIS A 150 -14.07 12.53 -7.73
C HIS A 150 -12.66 11.97 -7.88
N LEU A 151 -11.93 11.87 -6.76
CA LEU A 151 -10.59 11.32 -6.72
C LEU A 151 -10.64 9.93 -6.10
N ARG A 152 -10.09 8.95 -6.80
CA ARG A 152 -9.92 7.60 -6.29
C ARG A 152 -8.45 7.27 -6.24
N LEU A 153 -7.95 6.96 -5.04
CA LEU A 153 -6.57 6.57 -4.85
C LEU A 153 -6.29 5.19 -5.44
N GLY A 154 -5.13 5.06 -6.09
CA GLY A 154 -4.57 3.79 -6.50
C GLY A 154 -3.87 3.08 -5.33
N PRO A 155 -3.30 1.87 -5.55
CA PRO A 155 -2.66 1.11 -4.48
C PRO A 155 -1.46 1.81 -3.84
N LEU A 156 -0.63 2.51 -4.62
CA LEU A 156 0.52 3.26 -4.10
C LEU A 156 0.06 4.53 -3.36
N GLY A 157 -0.86 5.30 -3.93
CA GLY A 157 -1.42 6.48 -3.26
C GLY A 157 -2.10 6.12 -1.94
N THR A 158 -2.86 5.03 -1.93
CA THR A 158 -3.45 4.49 -0.68
C THR A 158 -2.36 4.10 0.32
N ALA A 159 -1.25 3.48 -0.10
CA ALA A 159 -0.19 3.05 0.82
C ALA A 159 0.56 4.23 1.48
N LEU A 160 0.53 5.42 0.87
CA LEU A 160 1.20 6.64 1.35
C LEU A 160 0.33 7.48 2.30
N LEU A 161 -0.93 7.09 2.55
CA LEU A 161 -1.79 7.77 3.52
C LEU A 161 -1.29 7.61 4.97
N PRO A 162 -1.67 8.53 5.88
CA PRO A 162 -1.23 8.55 7.28
C PRO A 162 -1.89 7.46 8.13
N TYR A 163 -1.54 6.19 7.91
CA TYR A 163 -2.10 5.10 8.69
C TYR A 163 -1.42 4.94 10.07
N ALA A 164 -2.19 4.57 11.09
CA ALA A 164 -1.70 4.20 12.42
C ALA A 164 -0.69 3.04 12.38
N ARG A 165 -0.76 2.22 11.32
CA ARG A 165 0.20 1.17 11.00
C ARG A 165 0.61 1.25 9.54
N PRO A 166 1.88 0.97 9.20
CA PRO A 166 2.31 0.98 7.82
C PRO A 166 1.52 -0.03 6.99
N ARG A 167 1.22 0.35 5.74
CA ARG A 167 0.50 -0.51 4.80
C ARG A 167 1.47 -1.34 3.97
N ALA A 168 1.15 -2.61 3.77
CA ALA A 168 1.90 -3.48 2.88
C ALA A 168 1.40 -3.30 1.44
N LEU A 169 2.29 -2.90 0.53
CA LEU A 169 2.04 -2.79 -0.90
C LEU A 169 2.85 -3.85 -1.66
N LEU A 170 2.17 -4.70 -2.41
CA LEU A 170 2.76 -5.64 -3.36
C LEU A 170 2.64 -5.07 -4.78
N ILE A 171 3.78 -4.67 -5.35
CA ILE A 171 3.91 -4.37 -6.77
C ILE A 171 4.37 -5.66 -7.45
N ASP A 172 3.47 -6.30 -8.19
CA ASP A 172 3.72 -7.59 -8.83
C ASP A 172 3.99 -7.41 -10.32
N GLU A 173 4.79 -8.30 -10.90
CA GLU A 173 5.15 -8.30 -12.34
C GLU A 173 5.78 -6.98 -12.83
N ILE A 174 6.55 -6.29 -11.97
CA ILE A 174 7.21 -5.02 -12.31
C ILE A 174 8.14 -5.13 -13.54
N ASP A 175 8.65 -6.33 -13.81
CA ASP A 175 9.46 -6.65 -14.98
C ASP A 175 8.70 -6.51 -16.32
N LYS A 176 7.36 -6.41 -16.29
CA LYS A 176 6.52 -6.18 -17.47
C LYS A 176 6.28 -4.71 -17.81
N SER A 177 6.76 -3.78 -16.98
CA SER A 177 6.53 -2.36 -17.21
C SER A 177 7.22 -1.83 -18.47
N ASP A 178 6.79 -0.66 -18.93
CA ASP A 178 7.64 0.16 -19.79
C ASP A 178 8.86 0.69 -19.01
N LEU A 179 9.84 1.26 -19.71
CA LEU A 179 11.11 1.76 -19.18
C LEU A 179 10.94 2.96 -18.23
N ASP A 180 9.86 3.71 -18.38
CA ASP A 180 9.61 4.94 -17.60
C ASP A 180 9.15 4.63 -16.18
N LEU A 181 8.27 3.62 -16.01
CA LEU A 181 7.61 3.34 -14.74
C LEU A 181 8.59 3.08 -13.56
N PRO A 182 9.67 2.29 -13.70
CA PRO A 182 10.60 2.07 -12.59
C PRO A 182 11.31 3.35 -12.13
N ASN A 183 11.64 4.26 -13.06
CA ASN A 183 12.28 5.53 -12.74
C ASN A 183 11.28 6.48 -12.04
N ASP A 184 10.06 6.55 -12.54
CA ASP A 184 8.99 7.35 -11.94
C ASP A 184 8.65 6.87 -10.52
N LEU A 185 8.60 5.55 -10.32
CA LEU A 185 8.43 4.92 -9.01
C LEU A 185 9.55 5.29 -8.04
N LEU A 186 10.81 5.33 -8.50
CA LEU A 186 11.94 5.67 -7.64
C LEU A 186 11.74 7.05 -7.00
N HIS A 187 11.34 8.05 -7.78
CA HIS A 187 11.12 9.40 -7.27
C HIS A 187 10.07 9.44 -6.16
N VAL A 188 8.88 8.87 -6.40
CA VAL A 188 7.81 8.84 -5.38
C VAL A 188 8.23 8.05 -4.14
N LEU A 189 8.96 6.94 -4.32
CA LEU A 189 9.45 6.15 -3.21
C LEU A 189 10.59 6.87 -2.46
N GLU A 190 11.38 7.73 -3.08
CA GLU A 190 12.40 8.50 -2.38
C GLU A 190 11.82 9.66 -1.58
N GLU A 191 10.90 10.42 -2.18
CA GLU A 191 10.26 11.57 -1.54
C GLU A 191 9.20 11.16 -0.51
N GLY A 192 8.50 10.04 -0.75
CA GLY A 192 7.40 9.58 0.10
C GLY A 192 6.12 10.43 -0.03
N GLN A 193 6.02 11.24 -1.09
CA GLN A 193 4.89 12.11 -1.38
C GLN A 193 4.70 12.27 -2.88
N TYR A 194 3.55 12.77 -3.29
CA TYR A 194 3.24 13.12 -4.68
C TYR A 194 2.21 14.26 -4.71
N GLU A 195 2.15 14.97 -5.83
CA GLU A 195 1.19 16.05 -6.03
C GLU A 195 -0.10 15.54 -6.67
N ILE A 196 -1.22 16.09 -6.20
CA ILE A 196 -2.53 15.96 -6.83
C ILE A 196 -2.86 17.34 -7.43
N PRO A 197 -3.04 17.45 -8.75
CA PRO A 197 -3.30 18.72 -9.45
C PRO A 197 -4.71 19.26 -9.24
#